data_AF-A0A3M8BDC4-F1
#
_entry.id   AF-A0A3M8BDC4-F1
#
_cell.length_a   1.000
_cell.length_b   1.000
_cell.length_c   1.000
_cell.angle_alpha   90.00
_cell.angle_beta   90.00
_cell.angle_gamma   90.00
#
_symmetry.space_group_name_H-M   'P 1'
#
loop_
_entity.id
_entity.type
_entity.pdbx_description
1 polymer ?
#
loop_
_entity_poly.entity_id
_entity_poly.type
_entity_poly.pdbx_seq_one_letter_code
_entity_poly.pdbx_strand_id
1 'polypeptide(L)'
;MKRMSMFLLLASLSLMTASCTTASPDHVHVQYQITLTDVFKHQHSCSLYQFEKITEELSNAQDKEKLAYISGMIDSNLIDNPAFLPAIILTNDETKQIIADEQLQSGVLTLYQYKRDYLKKLQSLIEQNDLTEIQNKRDELKKLSTLMPKINDDRLFSNDKSKIESYKKDLELVIQQFPK
;
A
#
# COMPACT_ATOMS: atom_id res chain seq x y z
N MET A 1 69.18 30.98 0.64
CA MET A 1 68.08 31.00 -0.36
C MET A 1 67.61 29.62 -0.82
N LYS A 2 68.49 28.61 -1.06
CA LYS A 2 68.08 27.26 -1.53
C LYS A 2 67.12 26.50 -0.59
N ARG A 3 67.28 26.60 0.74
CA ARG A 3 66.39 25.92 1.72
C ARG A 3 64.97 26.50 1.75
N MET A 4 64.83 27.82 1.63
CA MET A 4 63.54 28.52 1.68
C MET A 4 62.68 28.21 0.43
N SER A 5 63.32 28.07 -0.73
CA SER A 5 62.66 27.64 -1.97
C SER A 5 62.22 26.18 -1.93
N MET A 6 62.97 25.29 -1.25
CA MET A 6 62.59 23.89 -1.05
C MET A 6 61.39 23.74 -0.10
N PHE A 7 61.31 24.56 0.95
CA PHE A 7 60.15 24.61 1.86
C PHE A 7 58.88 25.13 1.16
N LEU A 8 59.01 26.15 0.30
CA LEU A 8 57.90 26.66 -0.50
C LEU A 8 57.40 25.62 -1.52
N LEU A 9 58.31 24.88 -2.14
CA LEU A 9 57.97 23.77 -3.06
C LEU A 9 57.22 22.64 -2.33
N LEU A 10 57.69 22.23 -1.14
CA LEU A 10 57.05 21.19 -0.34
C LEU A 10 55.66 21.63 0.17
N ALA A 11 55.51 22.89 0.58
CA ALA A 11 54.22 23.45 0.96
C ALA A 11 53.24 23.47 -0.22
N SER A 12 53.68 23.90 -1.41
CA SER A 12 52.84 23.89 -2.61
C SER A 12 52.45 22.48 -3.05
N LEU A 13 53.34 21.49 -2.90
CA LEU A 13 53.06 20.11 -3.26
C LEU A 13 52.06 19.46 -2.29
N SER A 14 52.17 19.77 -0.99
CA SER A 14 51.21 19.30 0.03
C SER A 14 49.81 19.92 -0.15
N LEU A 15 49.73 21.15 -0.67
CA LEU A 15 48.46 21.80 -1.03
C LEU A 15 47.83 21.17 -2.29
N MET A 16 48.64 20.67 -3.24
CA MET A 16 48.12 19.97 -4.42
C MET A 16 47.63 18.56 -4.13
N THR A 17 48.19 17.87 -3.12
CA THR A 17 47.68 16.56 -2.68
C THR A 17 46.44 16.65 -1.79
N ALA A 18 46.17 17.80 -1.18
CA ALA A 18 44.98 18.04 -0.38
C ALA A 18 43.71 18.27 -1.22
N SER A 19 43.84 18.48 -2.53
CA SER A 19 42.71 18.60 -3.48
C SER A 19 42.38 17.29 -4.20
N CYS A 20 42.88 16.15 -3.72
CA CYS A 20 42.24 14.86 -3.96
C CYS A 20 41.34 14.50 -2.77
N THR A 21 40.45 15.42 -2.38
CA THR A 21 39.19 14.95 -1.81
C THR A 21 38.56 14.07 -2.88
N THR A 22 38.25 12.84 -2.51
CA THR A 22 37.35 11.98 -3.26
C THR A 22 36.01 12.69 -3.36
N ALA A 23 35.90 13.63 -4.29
CA ALA A 23 34.71 13.75 -5.09
C ALA A 23 34.67 12.46 -5.93
N SER A 24 34.38 11.33 -5.26
CA SER A 24 33.30 10.52 -5.81
C SER A 24 32.22 11.56 -6.10
N PRO A 25 31.56 11.55 -7.26
CA PRO A 25 30.27 12.18 -7.27
C PRO A 25 29.62 11.59 -6.01
N ASP A 26 29.27 12.45 -5.05
CA ASP A 26 28.08 12.18 -4.30
C ASP A 26 27.10 11.99 -5.45
N HIS A 27 26.95 10.73 -5.87
CA HIS A 27 25.71 10.23 -6.34
C HIS A 27 24.81 10.84 -5.29
N VAL A 28 24.11 11.88 -5.69
CA VAL A 28 22.94 12.33 -5.02
C VAL A 28 22.06 11.09 -5.11
N HIS A 29 22.34 10.11 -4.24
CA HIS A 29 21.34 9.34 -3.59
C HIS A 29 20.53 10.45 -2.97
N VAL A 30 19.56 10.95 -3.75
CA VAL A 30 18.30 11.41 -3.24
C VAL A 30 17.91 10.26 -2.35
N GLN A 31 18.30 10.37 -1.08
CA GLN A 31 17.95 9.42 -0.05
C GLN A 31 16.47 9.69 0.05
N TYR A 32 15.68 8.94 -0.73
CA TYR A 32 14.24 9.01 -0.68
C TYR A 32 13.91 8.74 0.78
N GLN A 33 13.64 9.79 1.54
CA GLN A 33 13.14 9.66 2.91
C GLN A 33 11.71 9.19 2.75
N ILE A 34 11.55 7.88 2.67
CA ILE A 34 10.24 7.23 2.67
C ILE A 34 9.62 7.55 4.03
N THR A 35 8.52 8.27 4.02
CA THR A 35 7.74 8.55 5.23
C THR A 35 6.77 7.41 5.51
N LEU A 36 6.29 7.32 6.75
CA LEU A 36 5.25 6.36 7.09
C LEU A 36 3.94 6.64 6.31
N THR A 37 3.69 7.90 5.93
CA THR A 37 2.60 8.29 5.02
C THR A 37 2.78 7.70 3.62
N ASP A 38 4.01 7.71 3.08
CA ASP A 38 4.30 7.10 1.77
C ASP A 38 4.09 5.59 1.80
N VAL A 39 4.55 4.93 2.88
CA VAL A 39 4.31 3.49 3.09
C VAL A 39 2.82 3.21 3.19
N PHE A 40 2.09 4.00 4.00
CA PHE A 40 0.65 3.85 4.14
C PHE A 40 -0.08 4.02 2.80
N LYS A 41 0.23 5.08 2.05
CA LYS A 41 -0.38 5.36 0.74
C LYS A 41 -0.15 4.22 -0.23
N HIS A 42 1.10 3.76 -0.34
CA HIS A 42 1.45 2.65 -1.21
C HIS A 42 0.70 1.37 -0.81
N GLN A 43 0.77 0.98 0.45
CA GLN A 43 0.14 -0.25 0.93
C GLN A 43 -1.39 -0.19 0.87
N HIS A 44 -1.98 0.99 1.07
CA HIS A 44 -3.40 1.20 0.88
C HIS A 44 -3.84 0.94 -0.55
N SER A 45 -3.13 1.55 -1.51
CA SER A 45 -3.40 1.36 -2.92
C SER A 45 -3.22 -0.09 -3.37
N CYS A 46 -2.09 -0.72 -2.97
CA CYS A 46 -1.83 -2.13 -3.25
C CYS A 46 -2.93 -3.04 -2.68
N SER A 47 -3.36 -2.78 -1.45
CA SER A 47 -4.40 -3.58 -0.81
C SER A 47 -5.74 -3.48 -1.55
N LEU A 48 -6.16 -2.28 -1.95
CA LEU A 48 -7.41 -2.09 -2.70
C LEU A 48 -7.35 -2.79 -4.06
N TYR A 49 -6.23 -2.63 -4.78
CA TYR A 49 -6.00 -3.29 -6.06
C TYR A 49 -5.98 -4.81 -5.96
N GLN A 50 -5.31 -5.38 -4.96
CA GLN A 50 -5.28 -6.84 -4.76
C GLN A 50 -6.68 -7.40 -4.52
N PHE A 51 -7.47 -6.73 -3.68
CA PHE A 51 -8.85 -7.14 -3.42
C PHE A 51 -9.75 -6.98 -4.65
N GLU A 52 -9.61 -5.89 -5.41
CA GLU A 52 -10.27 -5.69 -6.70
C GLU A 52 -9.99 -6.87 -7.64
N LYS A 53 -8.72 -7.24 -7.79
CA LYS A 53 -8.32 -8.32 -8.70
C LYS A 53 -8.85 -9.68 -8.26
N ILE A 54 -8.77 -10.01 -6.97
CA ILE A 54 -9.33 -11.26 -6.45
C ILE A 54 -10.84 -11.35 -6.73
N THR A 55 -11.58 -10.29 -6.42
CA THR A 55 -13.04 -10.27 -6.61
C THR A 55 -13.44 -10.26 -8.09
N GLU A 56 -12.71 -9.54 -8.94
CA GLU A 56 -12.88 -9.58 -10.40
C GLU A 56 -12.67 -10.99 -10.95
N GLU A 57 -11.56 -11.63 -10.60
CA GLU A 57 -11.21 -12.99 -11.07
C GLU A 57 -12.23 -14.03 -10.60
N LEU A 58 -12.67 -13.98 -9.34
CA LEU A 58 -13.71 -14.89 -8.82
C LEU A 58 -15.04 -14.72 -9.54
N SER A 59 -15.42 -13.47 -9.86
CA SER A 59 -16.69 -13.21 -10.55
C SER A 59 -16.75 -13.84 -11.95
N ASN A 60 -15.57 -14.07 -12.55
CA ASN A 60 -15.40 -14.62 -13.87
C ASN A 60 -15.01 -16.11 -13.86
N ALA A 61 -14.83 -16.73 -12.69
CA ALA A 61 -14.44 -18.14 -12.58
C ALA A 61 -15.53 -19.07 -13.14
N GLN A 62 -15.14 -19.96 -14.06
CA GLN A 62 -16.02 -20.94 -14.70
C GLN A 62 -15.67 -22.38 -14.38
N ASP A 63 -14.48 -22.62 -13.85
CA ASP A 63 -13.93 -23.94 -13.57
C ASP A 63 -13.12 -23.96 -12.27
N LYS A 64 -12.77 -25.17 -11.83
CA LYS A 64 -12.07 -25.42 -10.57
C LYS A 64 -10.57 -25.13 -10.62
N GLU A 65 -9.95 -25.19 -11.80
CA GLU A 65 -8.53 -24.87 -11.96
C GLU A 65 -8.29 -23.39 -11.66
N LYS A 66 -9.19 -22.53 -12.15
CA LYS A 66 -9.17 -21.10 -11.85
C LYS A 66 -9.30 -20.82 -10.35
N LEU A 67 -10.09 -21.61 -9.62
CA LEU A 67 -10.24 -21.45 -8.17
C LEU A 67 -8.92 -21.71 -7.42
N ALA A 68 -8.12 -22.70 -7.84
CA ALA A 68 -6.82 -22.97 -7.21
C ALA A 68 -5.84 -21.81 -7.40
N TYR A 69 -5.81 -21.19 -8.59
CA TYR A 69 -5.03 -19.98 -8.83
C TYR A 69 -5.47 -18.82 -7.92
N ILE A 70 -6.79 -18.60 -7.80
CA ILE A 70 -7.33 -17.53 -6.96
C ILE A 70 -7.13 -17.81 -5.46
N SER A 71 -7.16 -19.08 -5.03
CA SER A 71 -6.77 -19.49 -3.67
C SER A 71 -5.39 -18.93 -3.33
N GLY A 72 -4.40 -19.13 -4.20
CA GLY A 72 -3.05 -18.59 -3.98
C GLY A 72 -3.02 -17.06 -3.87
N MET A 73 -3.87 -16.36 -4.63
CA MET A 73 -4.00 -14.90 -4.50
C MET A 73 -4.60 -14.50 -3.15
N ILE A 74 -5.61 -15.22 -2.67
CA ILE A 74 -6.24 -14.97 -1.36
C ILE A 74 -5.27 -15.28 -0.23
N ASP A 75 -4.58 -16.42 -0.26
CA ASP A 75 -3.60 -16.81 0.75
C ASP A 75 -2.49 -15.77 0.89
N SER A 76 -2.01 -15.23 -0.25
CA SER A 76 -1.02 -14.14 -0.25
C SER A 76 -1.52 -12.87 0.44
N ASN A 77 -2.83 -12.67 0.56
CA ASN A 77 -3.46 -11.57 1.30
C ASN A 77 -3.71 -11.91 2.78
N LEU A 78 -3.87 -13.17 3.14
CA LEU A 78 -4.22 -13.57 4.51
C LEU A 78 -3.00 -13.83 5.41
N ILE A 79 -1.85 -14.20 4.84
CA ILE A 79 -0.59 -14.43 5.54
C ILE A 79 0.23 -13.14 5.56
N ASP A 80 0.57 -12.63 6.76
CA ASP A 80 1.47 -11.49 7.06
C ASP A 80 1.81 -10.58 5.87
N ASN A 81 0.76 -9.99 5.28
CA ASN A 81 0.88 -9.24 4.04
C ASN A 81 1.09 -7.74 4.34
N PRO A 82 2.12 -7.11 3.75
CA PRO A 82 2.35 -5.66 3.83
C PRO A 82 1.12 -4.80 3.47
N ALA A 83 0.21 -5.31 2.65
CA ALA A 83 -1.06 -4.69 2.29
C ALA A 83 -1.99 -4.46 3.50
N PHE A 84 -1.74 -5.10 4.64
CA PHE A 84 -2.44 -4.87 5.92
C PHE A 84 -1.71 -3.92 6.88
N LEU A 85 -0.50 -3.47 6.55
CA LEU A 85 0.22 -2.45 7.33
C LEU A 85 -0.61 -1.19 7.59
N PRO A 86 -1.47 -0.68 6.67
CA PRO A 86 -2.32 0.47 6.95
C PRO A 86 -3.22 0.28 8.17
N ALA A 87 -3.78 -0.93 8.37
CA ALA A 87 -4.58 -1.22 9.55
C ALA A 87 -3.73 -1.17 10.83
N ILE A 88 -2.51 -1.72 10.79
CA ILE A 88 -1.57 -1.71 11.93
C ILE A 88 -1.20 -0.26 12.30
N ILE A 89 -0.86 0.55 11.30
CA ILE A 89 -0.50 1.96 11.46
C ILE A 89 -1.64 2.77 12.11
N LEU A 90 -2.89 2.54 11.70
CA LEU A 90 -4.06 3.24 12.25
C LEU A 90 -4.46 2.77 13.65
N THR A 91 -4.05 1.57 14.06
CA THR A 91 -4.29 1.06 15.43
C THR A 91 -3.23 1.49 16.44
N ASN A 92 -2.11 2.06 16.00
CA ASN A 92 -1.03 2.51 16.87
C ASN A 92 -1.25 3.98 17.27
N ASP A 93 -1.32 4.25 18.58
CA ASP A 93 -1.63 5.57 19.13
C ASP A 93 -0.61 6.66 18.77
N GLU A 94 0.65 6.29 18.57
CA GLU A 94 1.74 7.22 18.24
C GLU A 94 1.73 7.60 16.74
N THR A 95 1.35 6.65 15.87
CA THR A 95 1.40 6.85 14.41
C THR A 95 0.07 7.28 13.80
N LYS A 96 -1.07 6.94 14.43
CA LYS A 96 -2.40 7.23 13.87
C LYS A 96 -2.66 8.73 13.72
N GLN A 97 -2.15 9.58 14.62
CA GLN A 97 -2.41 11.02 14.58
C GLN A 97 -1.76 11.74 13.37
N ILE A 98 -0.84 11.06 12.69
CA ILE A 98 -0.03 11.63 11.61
C ILE A 98 -0.59 11.24 10.23
N ILE A 99 -1.39 10.17 10.15
CA ILE A 99 -1.70 9.48 8.91
C ILE A 99 -3.20 9.43 8.65
N ALA A 100 -3.60 10.09 7.55
CA ALA A 100 -4.98 10.35 7.14
C ALA A 100 -5.77 11.18 8.16
N ASP A 101 -6.78 11.90 7.66
CA ASP A 101 -7.69 12.67 8.53
C ASP A 101 -8.37 11.74 9.55
N GLU A 102 -8.42 12.16 10.82
CA GLU A 102 -8.98 11.39 11.94
C GLU A 102 -10.38 10.86 11.63
N GLN A 103 -11.18 11.63 10.90
CA GLN A 103 -12.55 11.27 10.55
C GLN A 103 -12.65 10.09 9.58
N LEU A 104 -11.56 9.77 8.86
CA LEU A 104 -11.51 8.67 7.89
C LEU A 104 -10.95 7.39 8.51
N GLN A 105 -10.18 7.48 9.60
CA GLN A 105 -9.38 6.37 10.13
C GLN A 105 -10.24 5.15 10.51
N SER A 106 -11.35 5.37 11.20
CA SER A 106 -12.27 4.29 11.61
C SER A 106 -12.89 3.58 10.39
N GLY A 107 -13.28 4.34 9.37
CA GLY A 107 -13.81 3.78 8.13
C GLY A 107 -12.77 2.95 7.39
N VAL A 108 -11.54 3.47 7.28
CA VAL A 108 -10.44 2.77 6.62
C VAL A 108 -10.13 1.46 7.36
N LEU A 109 -10.05 1.49 8.70
CA LEU A 109 -9.81 0.30 9.51
C LEU A 109 -10.94 -0.75 9.33
N THR A 110 -12.19 -0.30 9.32
CA THR A 110 -13.36 -1.17 9.08
C THR A 110 -13.28 -1.83 7.71
N LEU A 111 -12.90 -1.08 6.68
CA LEU A 111 -12.70 -1.62 5.33
C LEU A 111 -11.65 -2.74 5.31
N TYR A 112 -10.52 -2.58 6.02
CA TYR A 112 -9.51 -3.64 6.12
C TYR A 112 -10.04 -4.90 6.79
N GLN A 113 -10.77 -4.76 7.89
CA GLN A 113 -11.39 -5.88 8.59
C GLN A 113 -12.35 -6.63 7.67
N TYR A 114 -13.26 -5.90 7.01
CA TYR A 114 -14.27 -6.49 6.14
C TYR A 114 -13.66 -7.18 4.92
N LYS A 115 -12.64 -6.56 4.29
CA LYS A 115 -11.88 -7.21 3.23
C LYS A 115 -11.25 -8.51 3.70
N ARG A 116 -10.58 -8.51 4.85
CA ARG A 116 -9.91 -9.70 5.39
C ARG A 116 -10.90 -10.82 5.67
N ASP A 117 -12.00 -10.50 6.33
CA ASP A 117 -13.01 -11.49 6.71
C ASP A 117 -13.74 -12.04 5.49
N TYR A 118 -14.01 -11.19 4.50
CA TYR A 118 -14.58 -11.64 3.24
C TYR A 118 -13.64 -12.55 2.45
N LEU A 119 -12.34 -12.21 2.37
CA LEU A 119 -11.34 -13.08 1.75
C LEU A 119 -11.25 -14.44 2.45
N LYS A 120 -11.33 -14.50 3.79
CA LYS A 120 -11.41 -15.77 4.52
C LYS A 120 -12.67 -16.57 4.19
N LYS A 121 -13.84 -15.90 4.09
CA LYS A 121 -15.10 -16.55 3.68
C LYS A 121 -14.94 -17.16 2.28
N LEU A 122 -14.37 -16.42 1.32
CA LEU A 122 -14.12 -16.89 -0.04
C LEU A 122 -13.12 -18.05 -0.09
N GLN A 123 -12.04 -17.98 0.70
CA GLN A 123 -11.05 -19.04 0.82
C GLN A 123 -11.70 -20.35 1.27
N SER A 124 -12.55 -20.30 2.31
CA SER A 124 -13.29 -21.47 2.79
C SER A 124 -14.19 -22.09 1.70
N LEU A 125 -14.80 -21.28 0.83
CA LEU A 125 -15.64 -21.79 -0.27
C LEU A 125 -14.80 -22.47 -1.35
N ILE A 126 -13.62 -21.91 -1.65
CA ILE A 126 -12.67 -22.49 -2.61
C ILE A 126 -12.13 -23.83 -2.08
N GLU A 127 -11.76 -23.90 -0.80
CA GLU A 127 -11.28 -25.13 -0.15
C GLU A 127 -12.33 -26.24 -0.12
N GLN A 128 -13.61 -25.86 0.04
CA GLN A 128 -14.76 -26.78 -0.08
C GLN A 128 -15.04 -27.18 -1.53
N ASN A 129 -14.34 -26.58 -2.50
CA ASN A 129 -14.51 -26.81 -3.93
C ASN A 129 -15.93 -26.50 -4.44
N ASP A 130 -16.59 -25.53 -3.81
CA ASP A 130 -17.97 -25.14 -4.07
C ASP A 130 -18.05 -24.05 -5.15
N LEU A 131 -17.84 -24.47 -6.40
CA LEU A 131 -17.91 -23.58 -7.57
C LEU A 131 -19.31 -22.97 -7.73
N THR A 132 -20.37 -23.70 -7.39
CA THR A 132 -21.75 -23.21 -7.52
C THR A 132 -22.01 -22.04 -6.58
N GLU A 133 -21.60 -22.15 -5.31
CA GLU A 133 -21.75 -21.05 -4.36
C GLU A 133 -20.92 -19.82 -4.74
N ILE A 134 -19.71 -20.01 -5.28
CA ILE A 134 -18.89 -18.90 -5.81
C ILE A 134 -19.60 -18.23 -7.00
N GLN A 135 -20.17 -19.01 -7.91
CA GLN A 135 -20.92 -18.48 -9.05
C GLN A 135 -22.18 -17.72 -8.63
N ASN A 136 -22.86 -18.16 -7.56
CA ASN A 136 -24.00 -17.45 -6.98
C ASN A 136 -23.62 -16.08 -6.40
N LYS A 137 -22.34 -15.85 -6.07
CA LYS A 137 -21.81 -14.56 -5.59
C LYS A 137 -21.31 -13.64 -6.70
N ARG A 138 -21.42 -14.02 -7.98
CA ARG A 138 -20.86 -13.27 -9.12
C ARG A 138 -21.20 -11.78 -9.09
N ASP A 139 -22.46 -11.41 -8.89
CA ASP A 139 -22.88 -10.01 -8.94
C ASP A 139 -22.36 -9.21 -7.74
N GLU A 140 -22.30 -9.83 -6.56
CA GLU A 140 -21.67 -9.25 -5.37
C GLU A 140 -20.19 -9.00 -5.60
N LEU A 141 -19.48 -9.98 -6.13
CA LEU A 141 -18.05 -9.89 -6.44
C LEU A 141 -17.75 -8.81 -7.48
N LYS A 142 -18.52 -8.73 -8.57
CA LYS A 142 -18.41 -7.65 -9.58
C LYS A 142 -18.66 -6.27 -8.99
N LYS A 143 -19.64 -6.18 -8.09
CA LYS A 143 -19.96 -4.92 -7.43
C LYS A 143 -18.82 -4.46 -6.54
N LEU A 144 -18.27 -5.37 -5.72
CA LEU A 144 -17.13 -5.07 -4.85
C LEU A 144 -15.89 -4.70 -5.67
N SER A 145 -15.56 -5.42 -6.74
CA SER A 145 -14.41 -5.09 -7.60
C SER A 145 -14.55 -3.70 -8.22
N THR A 146 -15.73 -3.35 -8.73
CA THR A 146 -16.01 -2.03 -9.36
C THR A 146 -15.93 -0.87 -8.36
N LEU A 147 -16.11 -1.15 -7.07
CA LEU A 147 -16.10 -0.12 -6.02
C LEU A 147 -14.70 0.19 -5.48
N MET A 148 -13.76 -0.77 -5.51
CA MET A 148 -12.40 -0.54 -4.99
C MET A 148 -11.66 0.62 -5.67
N PRO A 149 -11.70 0.78 -7.01
CA PRO A 149 -11.07 1.93 -7.67
C PRO A 149 -11.60 3.28 -7.20
N LYS A 150 -12.87 3.36 -6.76
CA LYS A 150 -13.49 4.62 -6.33
C LYS A 150 -12.89 5.17 -5.05
N ILE A 151 -12.26 4.32 -4.24
CA ILE A 151 -11.62 4.72 -2.98
C ILE A 151 -10.10 4.55 -3.03
N ASN A 152 -9.54 4.25 -4.21
CA ASN A 152 -8.11 4.13 -4.46
C ASN A 152 -7.57 5.39 -5.14
N ASP A 153 -7.66 6.52 -4.45
CA ASP A 153 -7.23 7.81 -4.98
C ASP A 153 -6.64 8.73 -3.90
N ASP A 154 -6.15 9.89 -4.33
CA ASP A 154 -5.43 10.84 -3.47
C ASP A 154 -6.35 11.60 -2.49
N ARG A 155 -7.68 11.47 -2.55
CA ARG A 155 -8.59 12.18 -1.65
C ARG A 155 -8.40 11.77 -0.18
N LEU A 156 -7.97 10.54 0.08
CA LEU A 156 -7.65 10.05 1.43
C LEU A 156 -6.56 10.90 2.13
N PHE A 157 -5.69 11.55 1.36
CA PHE A 157 -4.56 12.36 1.84
C PHE A 157 -4.76 13.86 1.59
N SER A 158 -5.98 14.26 1.25
CA SER A 158 -6.32 15.64 0.94
C SER A 158 -6.49 16.47 2.22
N ASN A 159 -6.02 17.72 2.20
CA ASN A 159 -6.32 18.72 3.23
C ASN A 159 -7.60 19.53 2.95
N ASP A 160 -8.23 19.32 1.79
CA ASP A 160 -9.52 19.93 1.42
C ASP A 160 -10.68 19.16 2.05
N LYS A 161 -11.44 19.85 2.91
CA LYS A 161 -12.62 19.31 3.63
C LYS A 161 -13.66 18.72 2.69
N SER A 162 -13.90 19.33 1.53
CA SER A 162 -14.89 18.82 0.57
C SER A 162 -14.48 17.47 -0.03
N LYS A 163 -13.18 17.30 -0.28
CA LYS A 163 -12.61 16.04 -0.77
C LYS A 163 -12.65 14.95 0.30
N ILE A 164 -12.32 15.30 1.55
CA ILE A 164 -12.42 14.39 2.70
C ILE A 164 -13.85 13.88 2.86
N GLU A 165 -14.85 14.77 2.89
CA GLU A 165 -16.27 14.39 3.00
C GLU A 165 -16.73 13.53 1.81
N SER A 166 -16.28 13.86 0.59
CA SER A 166 -16.60 13.05 -0.59
C SER A 166 -16.02 11.63 -0.49
N TYR A 167 -14.78 11.51 0.00
CA TYR A 167 -14.11 10.23 0.17
C TYR A 167 -14.78 9.41 1.26
N LYS A 168 -15.11 10.04 2.39
CA LYS A 168 -15.85 9.41 3.49
C LYS A 168 -17.16 8.80 3.01
N LYS A 169 -17.94 9.53 2.21
CA LYS A 169 -19.20 9.03 1.64
C LYS A 169 -18.98 7.82 0.73
N ASP A 170 -17.97 7.87 -0.15
CA ASP A 170 -17.65 6.74 -1.03
C ASP A 170 -17.19 5.52 -0.21
N LEU A 171 -16.35 5.73 0.80
CA LEU A 171 -15.88 4.71 1.72
C LEU A 171 -17.03 4.04 2.49
N GLU A 172 -17.94 4.84 3.06
CA GLU A 172 -19.14 4.32 3.73
C GLU A 172 -20.01 3.50 2.78
N LEU A 173 -20.19 3.98 1.54
CA LEU A 173 -20.93 3.24 0.52
C LEU A 173 -20.26 1.89 0.22
N VAL A 174 -18.93 1.85 0.08
CA VAL A 174 -18.18 0.61 -0.15
C VAL A 174 -18.34 -0.35 1.03
N ILE A 175 -18.15 0.11 2.26
CA ILE A 175 -18.26 -0.70 3.48
C ILE A 175 -19.66 -1.34 3.59
N GLN A 176 -20.72 -0.61 3.24
CA GLN A 176 -22.10 -1.12 3.26
C GLN A 176 -22.38 -2.23 2.22
N GLN A 177 -21.51 -2.40 1.21
CA GLN A 177 -21.68 -3.46 0.21
C GLN A 177 -21.09 -4.80 0.63
N PHE A 178 -20.31 -4.84 1.72
CA PHE A 178 -19.80 -6.10 2.23
C PHE A 178 -20.94 -6.92 2.86
N PRO A 179 -21.01 -8.22 2.59
CA PRO A 179 -22.00 -9.08 3.22
C PRO A 179 -21.70 -9.23 4.72
N LYS A 180 -22.72 -8.99 5.55
CA LYS A 180 -22.66 -9.15 7.01
C LYS A 180 -22.47 -10.63 7.36
#